data_AF-A0A354SNY7-F1
#
_entry.id   AF-A0A354SNY7-F1
#
_cell.length_a   1.000
_cell.length_b   1.000
_cell.length_c   1.000
_cell.angle_alpha   90.00
_cell.angle_beta   90.00
_cell.angle_gamma   90.00
#
_symmetry.space_group_name_H-M   'P 1'
#
loop_
_entity.id
_entity.type
_entity.pdbx_description
1 polymer ?
#
loop_
_entity_poly.entity_id
_entity_poly.type
_entity_poly.pdbx_seq_one_letter_code
_entity_poly.pdbx_strand_id
1 'polypeptide(L)'
;MKRIKTFYPLLLAFLVSSCCNKKEEIINHETLHQTALLQSLMLGNFYGSASISEVLKQGDFGIGTFDSLDGEMVVLDGVCYKCL
;
A
#
# COMPACT_ATOMS: atom_id res chain seq x y z
N MET A 1 2.54 -38.35 52.29
CA MET A 1 2.79 -36.95 51.85
C MET A 1 3.08 -36.92 50.35
N LYS A 2 2.06 -36.74 49.50
CA LYS A 2 2.20 -36.61 48.03
C LYS A 2 1.21 -35.56 47.53
N ARG A 3 1.53 -34.26 47.60
CA ARG A 3 0.74 -33.19 46.96
C ARG A 3 1.59 -31.94 46.68
N ILE A 4 2.51 -32.00 45.72
CA ILE A 4 3.20 -30.80 45.17
C ILE A 4 3.29 -30.81 43.62
N LYS A 5 2.78 -31.84 42.92
CA LYS A 5 2.94 -31.95 41.45
C LYS A 5 1.72 -31.52 40.62
N THR A 6 0.67 -30.97 41.22
CA THR A 6 -0.60 -30.63 40.55
C THR A 6 -0.86 -29.12 40.45
N PHE A 7 0.17 -28.28 40.54
CA PHE A 7 0.01 -26.82 40.43
C PHE A 7 0.71 -26.19 39.21
N TYR A 8 1.43 -26.98 38.42
CA TYR A 8 2.17 -26.47 37.26
C TYR A 8 1.42 -26.43 35.90
N PRO A 9 0.30 -27.16 35.65
CA PRO A 9 -0.33 -27.10 34.33
C PRO A 9 -1.26 -25.87 34.17
N LEU A 10 -1.70 -25.24 35.25
CA LEU A 10 -2.61 -24.08 35.18
C LEU A 10 -1.88 -22.76 34.88
N LEU A 11 -0.64 -22.62 35.37
CA LEU A 11 0.20 -21.43 35.15
C LEU A 11 0.68 -21.34 33.69
N LEU A 12 0.88 -22.48 33.03
CA LEU A 12 1.36 -22.53 31.65
C LEU A 12 0.28 -22.15 30.62
N ALA A 13 -1.00 -22.45 30.91
CA ALA A 13 -2.12 -22.12 30.02
C ALA A 13 -2.39 -20.61 29.92
N PHE A 14 -2.07 -19.83 30.98
CA PHE A 14 -2.30 -18.39 31.02
C PHE A 14 -1.32 -17.61 30.12
N LEU A 15 -0.10 -18.13 29.92
CA LEU A 15 0.91 -17.48 29.07
C LEU A 15 0.66 -17.69 27.57
N VAL A 16 -0.03 -18.77 27.16
CA VAL A 16 -0.28 -19.05 25.73
C VAL A 16 -1.40 -18.17 25.16
N SER A 17 -2.31 -17.69 26.00
CA SER A 17 -3.44 -16.86 25.53
C SER A 17 -3.07 -15.41 25.21
N SER A 18 -1.91 -14.91 25.66
CA SER A 18 -1.52 -13.50 25.49
C SER A 18 -0.86 -13.20 24.13
N CYS A 19 -0.51 -14.22 23.34
CA CYS A 19 0.11 -14.03 22.01
C CYS A 19 -0.90 -13.88 20.87
N CYS A 20 -2.20 -14.11 21.10
CA CYS A 20 -3.19 -14.18 20.02
C CYS A 20 -4.20 -13.03 20.00
N ASN A 21 -3.94 -11.91 20.68
CA ASN A 21 -4.80 -10.73 20.58
C ASN A 21 -4.07 -9.54 19.96
N LYS A 22 -3.58 -9.73 18.72
CA LYS A 22 -3.35 -8.60 17.83
C LYS A 22 -4.72 -8.17 17.32
N LYS A 23 -5.30 -7.13 17.91
CA LYS A 23 -6.23 -6.30 17.16
C LYS A 23 -5.42 -5.74 15.99
N GLU A 24 -5.62 -6.29 14.80
CA GLU A 24 -5.28 -5.59 13.56
C GLU A 24 -6.13 -4.33 13.55
N GLU A 25 -5.56 -3.25 14.05
CA GLU A 25 -6.05 -1.92 13.73
C GLU A 25 -5.92 -1.79 12.21
N ILE A 26 -7.05 -1.70 11.51
CA ILE A 26 -7.07 -1.40 10.08
C ILE A 26 -6.59 0.05 9.97
N ILE A 27 -5.27 0.25 9.98
CA ILE A 27 -4.68 1.53 9.66
C ILE A 27 -4.89 1.68 8.16
N ASN A 28 -5.91 2.46 7.80
CA ASN A 28 -6.21 2.82 6.43
C ASN A 28 -5.14 3.84 6.01
N HIS A 29 -3.94 3.37 5.66
CA HIS A 29 -2.87 4.23 5.19
C HIS A 29 -3.23 4.77 3.81
N GLU A 30 -3.51 6.07 3.75
CA GLU A 30 -3.48 6.81 2.49
C GLU A 30 -2.10 6.63 1.86
N THR A 31 -2.04 5.88 0.77
CA THR A 31 -0.80 5.51 0.10
C THR A 31 -0.65 6.33 -1.16
N LEU A 32 0.48 7.04 -1.29
CA LEU A 32 0.83 7.74 -2.52
C LEU A 32 1.63 6.80 -3.44
N HIS A 33 1.14 6.58 -4.65
CA HIS A 33 1.85 5.84 -5.67
C HIS A 33 2.47 6.78 -6.71
N GLN A 34 3.72 6.51 -7.10
CA GLN A 34 4.44 7.28 -8.12
C GLN A 34 5.26 6.33 -9.01
N THR A 35 4.94 6.31 -10.30
CA THR A 35 5.53 5.36 -11.27
C THR A 35 6.97 5.72 -11.67
N ALA A 36 7.33 7.02 -11.67
CA ALA A 36 8.67 7.50 -12.03
C ALA A 36 9.04 8.74 -11.23
N LEU A 37 10.34 9.03 -11.09
CA LEU A 37 10.83 10.19 -10.35
C LEU A 37 10.66 11.49 -11.16
N LEU A 38 10.22 12.55 -10.50
CA LEU A 38 10.17 13.90 -11.10
C LEU A 38 11.54 14.34 -11.63
N GLN A 39 12.63 13.97 -10.95
CA GLN A 39 13.99 14.26 -11.41
C GLN A 39 14.30 13.62 -12.76
N SER A 40 13.78 12.43 -13.04
CA SER A 40 13.96 11.77 -14.33
C SER A 40 13.27 12.56 -15.45
N LEU A 41 12.06 13.04 -15.17
CA LEU A 41 11.30 13.93 -16.06
C LEU A 41 12.06 15.23 -16.34
N MET A 42 12.62 15.87 -15.30
CA MET A 42 13.41 17.10 -15.45
C MET A 42 14.67 16.91 -16.29
N LEU A 43 15.22 15.70 -16.34
CA LEU A 43 16.38 15.34 -17.16
C LEU A 43 16.02 14.93 -18.61
N GLY A 44 14.74 15.01 -18.99
CA GLY A 44 14.27 14.68 -20.34
C GLY A 44 13.96 13.20 -20.58
N ASN A 45 13.86 12.39 -19.52
CA ASN A 45 13.47 10.99 -19.65
C ASN A 45 11.94 10.86 -19.76
N PHE A 46 11.43 10.84 -21.00
CA PHE A 46 9.99 10.83 -21.29
C PHE A 46 9.44 9.46 -21.67
N TYR A 47 10.23 8.40 -21.55
CA TYR A 47 9.76 7.05 -21.85
C TYR A 47 8.72 6.58 -20.82
N GLY A 48 7.62 6.03 -21.31
CA GLY A 48 6.54 5.47 -20.52
C GLY A 48 7.03 4.29 -19.67
N SER A 49 6.72 4.34 -18.38
CA SER A 49 7.14 3.34 -17.39
C SER A 49 6.02 2.42 -16.90
N ALA A 50 4.76 2.77 -17.17
CA ALA A 50 3.59 1.94 -16.91
C ALA A 50 2.45 2.28 -17.87
N SER A 51 1.56 1.32 -18.08
CA SER A 51 0.29 1.51 -18.78
C SER A 51 -0.75 2.18 -17.87
N ILE A 52 -1.76 2.82 -18.46
CA ILE A 52 -2.89 3.40 -17.69
C ILE A 52 -3.63 2.34 -16.87
N SER A 53 -3.76 1.11 -17.39
CA SER A 53 -4.36 0.00 -16.65
C SER A 53 -3.58 -0.34 -15.37
N GLU A 54 -2.26 -0.22 -15.37
CA GLU A 54 -1.44 -0.44 -14.19
C GLU A 54 -1.53 0.74 -13.21
N VAL A 55 -1.58 1.97 -13.70
CA VAL A 55 -1.76 3.17 -12.87
C VAL A 55 -3.10 3.15 -12.14
N LEU A 56 -4.20 2.82 -12.83
CA LEU A 56 -5.55 2.77 -12.24
C LEU A 56 -5.73 1.64 -11.20
N LYS A 57 -4.80 0.68 -11.10
CA LYS A 57 -4.79 -0.31 -10.00
C LYS A 57 -4.26 0.26 -8.70
N GLN A 58 -3.59 1.42 -8.74
CA GLN A 58 -2.89 2.00 -7.59
C GLN A 58 -3.73 3.05 -6.85
N GLY A 59 -4.78 3.58 -7.49
CA GLY A 59 -5.65 4.59 -6.92
C GLY A 59 -6.66 5.13 -7.92
N ASP A 60 -7.61 5.90 -7.41
CA ASP A 60 -8.74 6.49 -8.13
C ASP A 60 -8.61 8.02 -8.32
N PHE A 61 -7.54 8.63 -7.79
CA PHE A 61 -7.23 10.04 -7.93
C PHE A 61 -5.74 10.27 -8.21
N GLY A 62 -5.40 11.18 -9.12
CA GLY A 62 -4.00 11.49 -9.42
C GLY A 62 -3.79 12.37 -10.65
N ILE A 63 -2.53 12.68 -10.92
CA ILE A 63 -2.08 13.49 -12.05
C ILE A 63 -0.80 12.91 -12.67
N GLY A 64 -0.49 13.33 -13.90
CA GLY A 64 0.79 13.00 -14.55
C GLY A 64 0.82 13.43 -16.02
N THR A 65 1.57 12.67 -16.82
CA THR A 65 1.71 12.86 -18.27
C THR A 65 1.88 11.49 -18.93
N PHE A 66 1.80 11.43 -20.25
CA PHE A 66 1.94 10.19 -21.02
C PHE A 66 3.36 10.04 -21.55
N ASP A 67 3.60 8.90 -22.22
CA ASP A 67 4.84 8.68 -22.97
C ASP A 67 5.12 9.88 -23.89
N SER A 68 6.39 10.25 -23.99
CA SER A 68 6.86 11.35 -24.83
C SER A 68 6.26 12.72 -24.49
N LEU A 69 5.78 12.94 -23.25
CA LEU A 69 5.05 14.14 -22.82
C LEU A 69 3.77 14.40 -23.65
N ASP A 70 3.13 13.35 -24.14
CA ASP A 70 1.94 13.45 -24.98
C ASP A 70 0.69 13.80 -24.14
N GLY A 71 0.59 15.07 -23.75
CA GLY A 71 -0.52 15.63 -22.98
C GLY A 71 -0.41 15.43 -21.46
N GLU A 72 -1.44 15.88 -20.76
CA GLU A 72 -1.56 15.81 -19.31
C GLU A 72 -2.55 14.72 -18.91
N MET A 73 -2.18 13.94 -17.89
CA MET A 73 -3.02 12.90 -17.32
C MET A 73 -3.70 13.44 -16.06
N VAL A 74 -5.02 13.29 -15.98
CA VAL A 74 -5.80 13.51 -14.76
C VAL A 74 -6.62 12.25 -14.48
N VAL A 75 -6.49 11.69 -13.28
CA VAL A 75 -7.32 10.59 -12.80
C VAL A 75 -8.32 11.15 -11.78
N LEU A 76 -9.61 10.97 -12.05
CA LEU A 76 -10.70 11.40 -11.18
C LEU A 76 -11.77 10.30 -11.14
N ASP A 77 -12.16 9.88 -9.94
CA ASP A 77 -13.13 8.81 -9.70
C ASP A 77 -12.80 7.52 -10.48
N GLY A 78 -11.51 7.17 -10.55
CA GLY A 78 -11.02 5.97 -11.26
C GLY A 78 -11.05 6.07 -12.80
N VAL A 79 -11.39 7.24 -13.35
CA VAL A 79 -11.36 7.50 -14.80
C VAL A 79 -10.13 8.33 -15.14
N CYS A 80 -9.35 7.86 -16.11
CA CYS A 80 -8.22 8.60 -16.66
C CYS A 80 -8.70 9.50 -17.82
N TYR A 81 -8.43 10.79 -17.70
CA TYR A 81 -8.63 11.80 -18.72
C TYR A 81 -7.28 12.25 -19.26
N LYS A 82 -7.22 12.46 -20.57
CA LYS A 82 -6.10 13.12 -21.23
C LYS A 82 -6.52 14.55 -21.60
N CYS A 83 -5.79 15.52 -21.07
CA CYS A 83 -5.95 16.94 -21.38
C CYS A 83 -4.80 17.38 -22.31
N LEU A 84 -5.11 18.34 -23.21
CA LEU A 84 -4.24 18.85 -24.28
C LEU A 84 -3.97 17.85 -25.42
#